data_AF-A0AAW7PZS7-F1
#
_entry.id   AF-A0AAW7PZS7-F1
#
_cell.length_a   1.000
_cell.length_b   1.000
_cell.length_c   1.000
_cell.angle_alpha   90.00
_cell.angle_beta   90.00
_cell.angle_gamma   90.00
#
_symmetry.space_group_name_H-M   'P 1'
#
loop_
_entity.id
_entity.type
_entity.pdbx_description
1 polymer ?
#
loop_
_entity_poly.entity_id
_entity_poly.type
_entity_poly.pdbx_seq_one_letter_code
_entity_poly.pdbx_strand_id
1 'polypeptide(L)'
;MSIFSGSFHYKEKEVARNYTFVLRNEFVVALGEVLIVTQADLNSGSLTSVEFALNMNKKIYTLPHRLNESLGTQELVKKGLAEVIYDIDEFVENFTGNKNKKEQLDEVLEYCKTSPNIEDAMQKYPNEILEYELDGKIKIENGKVFLN
;
A
#
# COMPACT_ATOMS: atom_id res chain seq x y z
N MET A 1 -3.26 8.10 28.43
CA MET A 1 -2.45 6.97 28.92
C MET A 1 -1.15 7.00 28.12
N SER A 2 -0.02 7.33 28.75
CA SER A 2 1.28 7.48 28.10
C SER A 2 1.80 6.10 27.67
N ILE A 3 1.93 5.86 26.37
CA ILE A 3 2.40 4.57 25.81
C ILE A 3 3.92 4.55 25.63
N PHE A 4 4.60 5.69 25.80
CA PHE A 4 6.04 5.82 25.61
C PHE A 4 6.74 6.18 26.93
N SER A 5 6.87 5.20 27.83
CA SER A 5 7.73 5.31 29.01
C SER A 5 8.91 4.34 28.93
N GLY A 6 9.71 4.47 27.86
CA GLY A 6 10.95 3.71 27.72
C GLY A 6 11.86 4.36 26.68
N SER A 7 12.97 4.94 27.13
CA SER A 7 14.01 5.50 26.27
C SER A 7 14.75 4.38 25.52
N PHE A 8 14.19 3.89 24.42
CA PHE A 8 14.83 2.88 23.57
C PHE A 8 15.49 3.53 22.36
N HIS A 9 16.65 4.12 22.60
CA HIS A 9 17.58 4.49 21.54
C HIS A 9 18.58 3.32 21.38
N TYR A 10 18.59 2.67 20.21
CA TYR A 10 19.69 1.78 19.84
C TYR A 10 21.00 2.55 20.02
N LYS A 11 21.97 1.97 20.72
CA LYS A 11 23.28 2.61 20.83
C LYS A 11 23.98 2.55 19.48
N GLU A 12 24.78 3.57 19.15
CA GLU A 12 25.60 3.53 17.93
C GLU A 12 26.41 2.23 17.88
N LYS A 13 26.33 1.52 16.73
CA LYS A 13 26.97 0.22 16.44
C LYS A 13 26.34 -1.03 17.09
N GLU A 14 25.09 -0.97 17.52
CA GLU A 14 24.38 -2.15 18.03
C GLU A 14 23.97 -3.11 16.90
N VAL A 15 24.38 -4.38 17.01
CA VAL A 15 24.09 -5.42 16.02
C VAL A 15 22.73 -6.06 16.32
N ALA A 16 21.96 -6.38 15.27
CA ALA A 16 20.64 -6.99 15.42
C ALA A 16 20.69 -8.30 16.22
N ARG A 17 19.79 -8.43 17.20
CA ARG A 17 19.59 -9.63 18.04
C ARG A 17 18.13 -10.05 17.93
N ASN A 18 17.81 -11.31 18.27
CA ASN A 18 16.44 -11.81 18.15
C ASN A 18 15.39 -10.91 18.85
N TYR A 19 15.73 -10.33 20.01
CA TYR A 19 14.82 -9.43 20.74
C TYR A 19 14.62 -8.06 20.06
N THR A 20 15.60 -7.57 19.28
CA THR A 20 15.52 -6.26 18.62
C THR A 20 14.53 -6.29 17.46
N PHE A 21 14.34 -7.45 16.82
CA PHE A 21 13.33 -7.62 15.77
C PHE A 21 11.90 -7.52 16.31
N VAL A 22 11.65 -8.08 17.49
CA VAL A 22 10.34 -8.01 18.16
C VAL A 22 10.01 -6.56 18.53
N LEU A 23 10.96 -5.84 19.14
CA LEU A 23 10.79 -4.43 19.47
C LEU A 23 10.54 -3.58 18.23
N ARG A 24 11.29 -3.80 17.15
CA ARG A 24 11.06 -3.09 15.87
C ARG A 24 9.65 -3.34 15.35
N ASN A 25 9.18 -4.58 15.39
CA ASN A 25 7.85 -4.93 14.91
C ASN A 25 6.74 -4.22 15.70
N GLU A 26 6.92 -4.04 17.01
CA GLU A 26 6.01 -3.26 17.84
C GLU A 26 5.87 -1.82 17.33
N PHE A 27 6.99 -1.15 17.00
CA PHE A 27 6.96 0.20 16.44
C PHE A 27 6.25 0.27 15.08
N VAL A 28 6.50 -0.70 14.19
CA VAL A 28 5.85 -0.75 12.87
C VAL A 28 4.33 -0.88 13.04
N VAL A 29 3.89 -1.76 13.94
CA VAL A 29 2.48 -1.93 14.26
C VAL A 29 1.93 -0.66 14.90
N ALA A 30 2.66 -0.03 15.82
CA ALA A 30 2.23 1.17 16.54
C ALA A 30 2.02 2.38 15.61
N LEU A 31 2.82 2.52 14.55
CA LEU A 31 2.72 3.63 13.60
C LEU A 31 1.59 3.48 12.58
N GLY A 32 1.24 2.25 12.19
CA GLY A 32 0.16 2.01 11.22
C GLY A 32 -1.24 2.14 11.84
N GLU A 33 -2.25 2.54 11.07
CA GLU A 33 -3.64 2.56 11.56
C GLU A 33 -4.23 1.15 11.68
N VAL A 34 -3.85 0.28 10.76
CA VAL A 34 -4.29 -1.13 10.66
C VAL A 34 -3.10 -2.03 10.36
N LEU A 35 -3.26 -3.33 10.64
CA LEU A 35 -2.26 -4.34 10.30
C LEU A 35 -2.81 -5.25 9.19
N ILE A 36 -2.04 -5.44 8.12
CA ILE A 36 -2.35 -6.43 7.08
C ILE A 36 -1.30 -7.54 7.14
N VAL A 37 -1.73 -8.77 7.39
CA VAL A 37 -0.87 -9.96 7.40
C VAL A 37 -1.10 -10.71 6.11
N THR A 38 -0.13 -10.61 5.19
CA THR A 38 -0.23 -11.22 3.86
C THR A 38 -0.15 -12.73 3.92
N GLN A 39 0.68 -13.31 4.78
CA GLN A 39 0.77 -14.76 5.00
C GLN A 39 1.45 -15.03 6.35
N ALA A 40 0.98 -16.02 7.09
CA ALA A 40 1.62 -16.46 8.33
C ALA A 40 1.28 -17.92 8.64
N ASP A 41 2.30 -18.70 8.96
CA ASP A 41 2.14 -20.04 9.51
C ASP A 41 1.93 -20.01 11.03
N LEU A 42 1.46 -21.14 11.55
CA LEU A 42 1.40 -21.39 12.99
C LEU A 42 2.80 -21.25 13.59
N ASN A 43 2.91 -20.57 14.73
CA ASN A 43 4.18 -20.29 15.42
C ASN A 43 5.18 -19.43 14.63
N SER A 44 4.75 -18.74 13.58
CA SER A 44 5.62 -17.79 12.87
C SER A 44 5.86 -16.51 13.70
N GLY A 45 7.04 -15.90 13.54
CA GLY A 45 7.36 -14.61 14.19
C GLY A 45 6.44 -13.46 13.77
N SER A 46 5.70 -13.62 12.66
CA SER A 46 4.65 -12.68 12.22
C SER A 46 3.48 -12.61 13.20
N LEU A 47 3.22 -13.67 13.99
CA LEU A 47 2.15 -13.67 15.00
C LEU A 47 2.45 -12.72 16.17
N THR A 48 3.72 -12.41 16.44
CA THR A 48 4.06 -11.41 17.45
C THR A 48 3.56 -10.01 17.05
N SER A 49 3.59 -9.66 15.76
CA SER A 49 2.97 -8.42 15.26
C SER A 49 1.44 -8.41 15.43
N VAL A 50 0.80 -9.58 15.28
CA VAL A 50 -0.63 -9.75 15.51
C VAL A 50 -0.96 -9.52 16.99
N GLU A 51 -0.18 -10.07 17.91
CA GLU A 51 -0.36 -9.84 19.35
C GLU A 51 -0.24 -8.35 19.70
N PHE A 52 0.74 -7.63 19.15
CA PHE A 52 0.84 -6.18 19.34
C PHE A 52 -0.38 -5.44 18.80
N ALA A 53 -0.86 -5.80 17.60
CA ALA A 53 -2.04 -5.15 17.01
C ALA A 53 -3.29 -5.37 17.86
N LEU A 54 -3.51 -6.59 18.37
CA LEU A 54 -4.61 -6.91 19.28
C LEU A 54 -4.51 -6.10 20.58
N ASN A 55 -3.33 -6.04 21.19
CA ASN A 55 -3.10 -5.27 22.42
C ASN A 55 -3.33 -3.77 22.22
N MET A 56 -3.09 -3.26 21.01
CA MET A 56 -3.31 -1.87 20.63
C MET A 56 -4.73 -1.61 20.07
N ASN A 57 -5.63 -2.60 20.11
CA ASN A 57 -6.98 -2.53 19.52
C ASN A 57 -6.99 -2.10 18.05
N LYS A 58 -6.00 -2.53 17.27
CA LYS A 58 -5.93 -2.25 15.83
C LYS A 58 -6.67 -3.32 15.05
N LYS A 59 -7.34 -2.90 13.97
CA LYS A 59 -7.93 -3.84 13.03
C LYS A 59 -6.85 -4.63 12.29
N ILE A 60 -7.11 -5.91 12.10
CA ILE A 60 -6.22 -6.85 11.44
C ILE A 60 -6.92 -7.39 10.19
N TYR A 61 -6.21 -7.39 9.08
CA TYR A 61 -6.68 -7.93 7.82
C TYR A 61 -5.73 -9.01 7.29
N THR A 62 -6.25 -9.89 6.44
CA THR A 62 -5.46 -10.86 5.70
C THR A 62 -6.02 -11.07 4.29
N LEU A 63 -5.26 -11.73 3.42
CA LEU A 63 -5.70 -12.09 2.08
C LEU A 63 -6.42 -13.45 2.10
N PRO A 64 -7.27 -13.77 1.12
CA PRO A 64 -7.78 -15.12 0.92
C PRO A 64 -6.63 -16.05 0.52
N HIS A 65 -6.55 -17.20 1.18
CA HIS A 65 -5.54 -18.22 0.91
C HIS A 65 -6.21 -19.55 0.60
N ARG A 66 -5.47 -20.43 -0.09
CA ARG A 66 -5.92 -21.82 -0.22
C ARG A 66 -5.85 -22.51 1.14
N LEU A 67 -6.63 -23.58 1.26
CA LEU A 67 -6.56 -24.45 2.42
C LEU A 67 -5.11 -24.95 2.59
N ASN A 68 -4.61 -24.88 3.82
CA ASN A 68 -3.27 -25.30 4.23
C ASN A 68 -2.06 -24.43 3.80
N GLU A 69 -2.25 -23.24 3.20
CA GLU A 69 -1.12 -22.36 2.81
C GLU A 69 -0.75 -21.28 3.85
N SER A 70 -1.69 -20.87 4.70
CA SER A 70 -1.47 -19.83 5.71
C SER A 70 -2.26 -20.16 6.96
N LEU A 71 -1.83 -21.21 7.65
CA LEU A 71 -2.55 -21.78 8.79
C LEU A 71 -2.71 -20.76 9.94
N GLY A 72 -1.72 -19.88 10.12
CA GLY A 72 -1.77 -18.82 11.12
C GLY A 72 -2.84 -17.79 10.81
N THR A 73 -2.89 -17.25 9.59
CA THR A 73 -3.94 -16.26 9.23
C THR A 73 -5.33 -16.88 9.17
N GLN A 74 -5.45 -18.13 8.72
CA GLN A 74 -6.71 -18.87 8.73
C GLN A 74 -7.26 -19.04 10.15
N GLU A 75 -6.42 -19.36 11.13
CA GLU A 75 -6.82 -19.43 12.54
C GLU A 75 -7.25 -18.07 13.11
N LEU A 76 -6.62 -16.96 12.70
CA LEU A 76 -7.04 -15.62 13.10
C LEU A 76 -8.44 -15.27 12.57
N VAL A 77 -8.69 -15.55 11.29
CA VAL A 77 -10.00 -15.35 10.66
C VAL A 77 -11.06 -16.21 11.36
N LYS A 78 -10.76 -17.48 11.61
CA LYS A 78 -11.67 -18.41 12.30
C LYS A 78 -12.03 -17.97 13.71
N LYS A 79 -11.09 -17.31 14.41
CA LYS A 79 -11.32 -16.73 15.75
C LYS A 79 -12.01 -15.36 15.71
N GLY A 80 -12.29 -14.81 14.53
CA GLY A 80 -12.86 -13.46 14.38
C GLY A 80 -11.88 -12.35 14.72
N LEU A 81 -10.57 -12.64 14.73
CA LEU A 81 -9.51 -11.68 15.07
C LEU A 81 -8.96 -10.94 13.84
N ALA A 82 -9.25 -11.43 12.63
CA ALA A 82 -8.85 -10.81 11.37
C ALA A 82 -9.99 -10.85 10.34
N GLU A 83 -10.11 -9.78 9.56
CA GLU A 83 -11.02 -9.67 8.41
C GLU A 83 -10.30 -10.07 7.11
N VAL A 84 -11.00 -10.67 6.15
CA VAL A 84 -10.41 -11.11 4.86
C VAL A 84 -10.67 -10.07 3.78
N ILE A 85 -9.62 -9.65 3.08
CA ILE A 85 -9.67 -8.74 1.93
C ILE A 85 -9.88 -9.58 0.66
N TYR A 86 -11.14 -9.74 0.23
CA TYR A 86 -11.46 -10.48 -1.00
C TYR A 86 -11.29 -9.64 -2.26
N ASP A 87 -11.50 -8.33 -2.14
CA ASP A 87 -11.35 -7.35 -3.22
C ASP A 87 -10.45 -6.22 -2.71
N ILE A 88 -9.32 -6.03 -3.40
CA ILE A 88 -8.32 -5.03 -3.02
C ILE A 88 -8.84 -3.62 -3.29
N ASP A 89 -9.53 -3.42 -4.42
CA ASP A 89 -10.04 -2.10 -4.79
C ASP A 89 -11.13 -1.68 -3.81
N GLU A 90 -12.07 -2.58 -3.49
CA GLU A 90 -13.09 -2.32 -2.48
C GLU A 90 -12.48 -1.99 -1.11
N PHE A 91 -11.46 -2.74 -0.69
CA PHE A 91 -10.75 -2.48 0.56
C PHE A 91 -10.11 -1.09 0.57
N VAL A 92 -9.40 -0.72 -0.49
CA VAL A 92 -8.76 0.59 -0.62
C VAL A 92 -9.78 1.72 -0.62
N GLU A 93 -10.90 1.56 -1.32
CA GLU A 93 -11.99 2.54 -1.34
C GLU A 93 -12.59 2.75 0.04
N ASN A 94 -12.88 1.65 0.74
CA ASN A 94 -13.44 1.69 2.08
C ASN A 94 -12.44 2.26 3.10
N PHE A 95 -11.15 1.97 2.94
CA PHE A 95 -10.10 2.43 3.85
C PHE A 95 -9.78 3.92 3.65
N THR A 96 -9.69 4.38 2.40
CA THR A 96 -9.35 5.78 2.07
C THR A 96 -10.56 6.71 2.04
N GLY A 97 -11.77 6.17 1.93
CA GLY A 97 -13.00 6.94 1.69
C GLY A 97 -13.08 7.54 0.28
N ASN A 98 -12.06 7.32 -0.56
CA ASN A 98 -12.05 7.71 -1.95
C ASN A 98 -12.58 6.52 -2.75
N LYS A 99 -13.86 6.57 -3.13
CA LYS A 99 -14.31 5.72 -4.23
C LYS A 99 -13.38 5.99 -5.39
N ASN A 100 -12.74 4.96 -5.94
CA ASN A 100 -11.99 5.15 -7.17
C ASN A 100 -12.97 5.80 -8.13
N LYS A 101 -12.68 7.05 -8.53
CA LYS A 101 -13.16 7.51 -9.82
C LYS A 101 -12.58 6.46 -10.76
N LYS A 102 -13.39 5.46 -11.15
CA LYS A 102 -13.18 4.65 -12.36
C LYS A 102 -12.43 5.54 -13.31
N GLU A 103 -11.19 5.15 -13.64
CA GLU A 103 -10.25 5.86 -14.53
C GLU A 103 -10.91 7.13 -15.04
N GLN A 104 -10.69 8.26 -14.36
CA GLN A 104 -11.18 9.52 -14.87
C GLN A 104 -10.59 9.60 -16.26
N LEU A 105 -11.43 9.34 -17.29
CA LEU A 105 -11.01 9.14 -18.66
C LEU A 105 -10.11 10.30 -18.97
N ASP A 106 -8.82 9.99 -19.10
CA ASP A 106 -7.81 11.03 -19.16
C ASP A 106 -7.96 11.68 -20.52
N GLU A 107 -8.74 12.76 -20.55
CA GLU A 107 -9.11 13.48 -21.77
C GLU A 107 -7.86 13.87 -22.56
N VAL A 108 -6.73 14.08 -21.86
CA VAL A 108 -5.42 14.40 -22.45
C VAL A 108 -4.82 13.16 -23.10
N LEU A 109 -4.74 12.02 -22.41
CA LEU A 109 -4.23 10.78 -23.02
C LEU A 109 -5.11 10.32 -24.18
N GLU A 110 -6.43 10.47 -24.09
CA GLU A 110 -7.35 10.13 -25.17
C GLU A 110 -7.22 11.09 -26.37
N TYR A 111 -7.02 12.38 -26.12
CA TYR A 111 -6.66 13.34 -27.15
C TYR A 111 -5.31 12.98 -27.81
N CYS A 112 -4.31 12.57 -27.03
CA CYS A 112 -3.01 12.14 -27.53
C CYS A 112 -3.08 10.87 -28.40
N LYS A 113 -4.10 10.01 -28.27
CA LYS A 113 -4.31 8.86 -29.19
C LYS A 113 -4.51 9.29 -30.64
N THR A 114 -4.96 10.51 -30.89
CA THR A 114 -5.17 11.04 -32.26
C THR A 114 -3.88 11.54 -32.93
N SER A 115 -2.74 11.44 -32.25
CA SER A 115 -1.44 11.97 -32.66
C SER A 115 -1.50 13.45 -33.11
N PRO A 116 -1.98 14.35 -32.22
CA PRO A 116 -2.10 15.77 -32.52
C PRO A 116 -0.73 16.42 -32.74
N ASN A 117 -0.72 17.56 -33.43
CA ASN A 117 0.46 18.43 -33.49
C ASN A 117 0.78 18.94 -32.07
N ILE A 118 2.06 19.05 -31.74
CA ILE A 118 2.52 19.56 -30.46
C ILE A 118 2.01 20.98 -30.19
N GLU A 119 1.92 21.83 -31.22
CA GLU A 119 1.42 23.20 -31.08
C GLU A 119 -0.03 23.21 -30.59
N ASP A 120 -0.90 22.39 -31.20
CA ASP A 120 -2.31 22.26 -30.83
C ASP A 120 -2.46 21.62 -29.44
N ALA A 121 -1.62 20.64 -29.12
CA ALA A 121 -1.61 19.97 -27.82
C ALA A 121 -1.16 20.91 -26.69
N MET A 122 -0.11 21.70 -26.91
CA MET A 122 0.37 22.69 -25.95
C MET A 122 -0.59 23.87 -25.80
N GLN A 123 -1.35 24.22 -26.84
CA GLN A 123 -2.40 25.23 -26.71
C GLN A 123 -3.56 24.74 -25.83
N LYS A 124 -3.87 23.45 -25.90
CA LYS A 124 -5.05 22.87 -25.23
C LYS A 124 -4.76 22.34 -23.82
N TYR A 125 -3.61 21.72 -23.60
CA TYR A 125 -3.19 21.06 -22.35
C TYR A 125 -1.71 21.32 -22.04
N PRO A 126 -1.29 22.58 -21.78
CA PRO A 126 0.13 22.94 -21.69
C PRO A 126 0.89 22.27 -20.55
N ASN A 127 0.29 22.12 -19.37
CA ASN A 127 0.97 21.56 -18.20
C ASN A 127 1.00 20.04 -18.27
N GLU A 128 -0.12 19.43 -18.66
CA GLU A 128 -0.32 17.99 -18.72
C GLU A 128 0.56 17.33 -19.78
N ILE A 129 0.75 17.98 -20.94
CA ILE A 129 1.67 17.49 -21.98
C ILE A 129 3.11 17.49 -21.47
N LEU A 130 3.55 18.53 -20.76
CA LEU A 130 4.89 18.59 -20.20
C LEU A 130 5.09 17.53 -19.10
N GLU A 131 4.13 17.41 -18.18
CA GLU A 131 4.17 16.40 -17.12
C GLU A 131 4.17 14.97 -17.69
N TYR A 132 3.36 14.70 -18.72
CA TYR A 132 3.27 13.35 -19.29
C TYR A 132 4.48 12.96 -20.12
N GLU A 133 5.18 13.93 -20.73
CA GLU A 133 6.46 13.69 -21.36
C GLU A 133 7.53 13.35 -20.31
N LEU A 134 7.58 14.09 -19.20
CA LEU A 134 8.50 13.83 -18.08
C LEU A 134 8.24 12.48 -17.40
N ASP A 135 6.96 12.14 -17.21
CA ASP A 135 6.52 10.84 -16.69
C ASP A 135 6.75 9.69 -17.69
N GLY A 136 7.08 9.98 -18.95
CA GLY A 136 7.27 9.00 -20.01
C GLY A 136 5.99 8.35 -20.52
N LYS A 137 4.82 8.95 -20.28
CA LYS A 137 3.51 8.48 -20.78
C LYS A 137 3.29 8.83 -22.25
N ILE A 138 3.89 9.92 -22.71
CA ILE A 138 3.86 10.37 -24.11
C ILE A 138 5.27 10.68 -24.61
N LYS A 139 5.41 10.77 -25.93
CA LYS A 139 6.65 11.12 -26.63
C LYS A 139 6.36 12.11 -27.74
N ILE A 140 7.21 13.13 -27.88
CA ILE A 140 7.11 14.09 -28.97
C ILE A 140 8.12 13.73 -30.05
N GLU A 141 7.65 13.38 -31.25
CA GLU A 141 8.51 13.10 -32.42
C GLU A 141 7.99 13.81 -33.65
N ASN A 142 8.89 14.44 -34.42
CA ASN A 142 8.56 15.14 -35.66
C ASN A 142 7.40 16.15 -35.53
N GLY A 143 7.30 16.82 -34.37
CA GLY A 143 6.24 17.79 -34.09
C GLY A 143 4.88 17.19 -33.75
N LYS A 144 4.79 15.88 -33.50
CA LYS A 144 3.55 15.19 -33.10
C LYS A 144 3.72 14.50 -31.76
N VAL A 145 2.61 14.41 -31.03
CA VAL A 145 2.53 13.70 -29.75
C VAL A 145 2.13 12.25 -29.99
N PHE A 146 2.85 11.31 -29.38
CA PHE A 146 2.57 9.87 -29.41
C PHE A 146 2.43 9.35 -27.99
N LEU A 147 1.64 8.31 -27.80
CA LEU A 147 1.61 7.55 -26.54
C LEU A 147 2.76 6.52 -26.56
N ASN A 148 3.41 6.34 -25.42
CA ASN A 148 4.40 5.27 -25.24
C ASN A 148 3.75 3.91 -24.97
#